data_AF-A0A0J8Y616-F1
#
_entry.id   AF-A0A0J8Y616-F1
#
_cell.length_a   1.000
_cell.length_b   1.000
_cell.length_c   1.000
_cell.angle_alpha   90.00
_cell.angle_beta   90.00
_cell.angle_gamma   90.00
#
_symmetry.space_group_name_H-M   'P 1'
#
loop_
_entity.id
_entity.type
_entity.pdbx_description
1 polymer ?
#
loop_
_entity_poly.entity_id
_entity_poly.type
_entity_poly.pdbx_seq_one_letter_code
_entity_poly.pdbx_strand_id
1 'polypeptide(L)'
;MKLTYALIYVSVGLATFICGVFALYLYYRFYKKYTEQVANAFDQLRQRQMISLDDYYFFQQLGAPGFGYRVSLLAKILKGERYQIAKNRWVEPEASKFLLSTYDFSWIKKFYQLIWFIGFLIVVLVFLVIFKR
;
A
#
# COMPACT_ATOMS: atom_id res chain seq x y z
N MET A 1 7.05 -3.79 41.70
CA MET A 1 6.56 -2.76 40.76
C MET A 1 7.49 -2.55 39.56
N LYS A 2 8.75 -2.12 39.72
CA LYS A 2 9.66 -1.83 38.58
C LYS A 2 9.92 -3.04 37.65
N LEU A 3 10.11 -4.24 38.22
CA LEU A 3 10.34 -5.47 37.44
C LEU A 3 9.12 -5.84 36.58
N THR A 4 7.92 -5.65 37.11
CA THR A 4 6.65 -5.97 36.43
C THR A 4 6.45 -5.08 35.20
N TYR A 5 6.75 -3.78 35.31
CA TYR A 5 6.71 -2.86 34.16
C TYR A 5 7.75 -3.23 33.09
N ALA A 6 8.98 -3.54 33.50
CA ALA A 6 10.03 -3.94 32.56
C ALA A 6 9.63 -5.19 31.75
N LEU A 7 9.04 -6.19 32.41
CA LEU A 7 8.53 -7.40 31.76
C LEU A 7 7.40 -7.09 30.76
N ILE A 8 6.48 -6.18 31.09
CA ILE A 8 5.41 -5.75 30.18
C ILE A 8 6.00 -5.05 28.95
N TYR A 9 6.90 -4.09 29.13
CA TYR A 9 7.53 -3.36 28.02
C TYR A 9 8.28 -4.30 27.06
N VAL A 10 9.05 -5.25 27.60
CA VAL A 10 9.78 -6.23 26.79
C VAL A 10 8.82 -7.16 26.05
N SER A 11 7.77 -7.63 26.72
CA SER A 11 6.78 -8.54 26.11
C SER A 11 6.01 -7.86 24.98
N VAL A 12 5.54 -6.62 25.19
CA VAL A 12 4.85 -5.85 24.14
C VAL A 12 5.80 -5.55 22.99
N GLY A 13 7.04 -5.11 23.27
CA GLY A 13 8.04 -4.87 22.24
C GLY A 13 8.34 -6.10 21.38
N LEU A 14 8.50 -7.27 22.01
CA LEU A 14 8.73 -8.53 21.31
C LEU A 14 7.51 -8.93 20.46
N ALA A 15 6.30 -8.82 21.02
CA ALA A 15 5.07 -9.13 20.29
C ALA A 15 4.90 -8.21 19.07
N THR A 16 5.14 -6.90 19.23
CA THR A 16 5.08 -5.93 18.13
C THR A 16 6.12 -6.24 17.05
N PHE A 17 7.33 -6.65 17.43
CA PHE A 17 8.37 -7.06 16.49
C PHE A 17 7.97 -8.29 15.68
N ILE A 18 7.48 -9.36 16.33
CA ILE A 18 7.01 -10.58 15.66
C ILE A 18 5.85 -10.27 14.70
N CYS A 19 4.87 -9.49 15.14
CA CYS A 19 3.77 -9.03 14.30
C CYS A 19 4.26 -8.19 13.11
N GLY A 20 5.28 -7.35 13.30
CA GLY A 20 5.90 -6.55 12.25
C GLY A 20 6.55 -7.41 11.17
N VAL A 21 7.35 -8.41 11.57
CA VAL A 21 7.96 -9.37 10.63
C VAL A 21 6.90 -10.13 9.85
N PHE A 22 5.84 -10.59 10.52
CA PHE A 22 4.74 -11.28 9.86
C PHE A 22 3.98 -10.36 8.87
N ALA A 23 3.75 -9.10 9.25
CA ALA A 23 3.10 -8.12 8.39
C ALA A 23 3.95 -7.79 7.15
N LEU A 24 5.28 -7.69 7.29
CA LEU A 24 6.21 -7.52 6.17
C LEU A 24 6.18 -8.72 5.23
N TYR A 25 6.14 -9.95 5.77
CA TYR A 25 5.98 -11.16 4.97
C TYR A 25 4.66 -11.14 4.17
N LEU A 26 3.54 -10.77 4.81
CA LEU A 26 2.26 -10.62 4.11
C LEU A 26 2.31 -9.54 3.03
N TYR A 27 2.94 -8.39 3.31
CA TYR A 27 3.10 -7.32 2.34
C TYR A 27 3.86 -7.81 1.12
N TYR A 28 4.96 -8.52 1.34
CA TYR A 28 5.77 -9.10 0.28
C TYR A 28 5.00 -10.16 -0.52
N ARG A 29 4.12 -10.93 0.12
CA ARG A 29 3.21 -11.86 -0.55
C ARG A 29 2.21 -11.13 -1.46
N PHE A 30 1.64 -10.01 -1.01
CA PHE A 30 0.80 -9.17 -1.87
C PHE A 30 1.61 -8.63 -3.05
N TYR A 31 2.80 -8.10 -2.80
CA TYR A 31 3.69 -7.60 -3.84
C TYR A 31 3.97 -8.67 -4.90
N LYS A 32 4.46 -9.85 -4.50
CA LYS A 32 4.74 -10.93 -5.46
C LYS A 32 3.51 -11.37 -6.24
N LYS A 33 2.36 -11.49 -5.57
CA LYS A 33 1.15 -12.01 -6.20
C LYS A 33 0.52 -11.01 -7.19
N TYR A 34 0.58 -9.73 -6.89
CA TYR A 34 -0.20 -8.71 -7.61
C TYR A 34 0.65 -7.69 -8.38
N THR A 35 1.98 -7.73 -8.30
CA THR A 35 2.84 -6.79 -9.03
C THR A 35 2.61 -6.85 -10.55
N GLU A 36 2.40 -8.03 -11.12
CA GLU A 36 2.13 -8.19 -12.56
C GLU A 36 0.77 -7.61 -12.93
N GLN A 37 -0.28 -7.92 -12.17
CA GLN A 37 -1.61 -7.35 -12.38
C GLN A 37 -1.59 -5.82 -12.32
N VAL A 38 -0.90 -5.25 -11.31
CA VAL A 38 -0.77 -3.80 -11.17
C VAL A 38 0.04 -3.20 -12.32
N ALA A 39 1.15 -3.82 -12.73
CA ALA A 39 1.94 -3.35 -13.86
C ALA A 39 1.14 -3.36 -15.17
N ASN A 40 0.41 -4.45 -15.43
CA ASN A 40 -0.42 -4.60 -16.63
C ASN A 40 -1.58 -3.58 -16.65
N ALA A 41 -2.21 -3.32 -15.50
CA ALA A 41 -3.26 -2.30 -15.39
C ALA A 41 -2.72 -0.90 -15.77
N PHE A 42 -1.56 -0.51 -15.25
CA PHE A 42 -0.93 0.76 -15.64
C PHE A 42 -0.49 0.77 -17.10
N ASP A 43 0.05 -0.34 -17.61
CA ASP A 43 0.45 -0.43 -19.02
C ASP A 43 -0.73 -0.27 -19.98
N GLN A 44 -1.86 -0.92 -19.70
CA GLN A 44 -3.06 -0.79 -20.53
C GLN A 44 -3.66 0.62 -20.48
N LEU A 45 -3.67 1.27 -19.32
CA LEU A 45 -4.08 2.67 -19.20
C LEU A 45 -3.15 3.60 -20.00
N ARG A 46 -1.84 3.35 -19.97
CA ARG A 46 -0.84 4.09 -20.75
C ARG A 46 -1.05 3.91 -22.25
N GLN A 47 -1.25 2.67 -22.72
CA GLN A 47 -1.49 2.37 -24.13
C GLN A 47 -2.74 3.09 -24.67
N ARG A 48 -3.75 3.30 -23.81
CA ARG A 48 -4.97 4.05 -24.13
C ARG A 48 -4.85 5.57 -23.92
N GLN A 49 -3.65 6.07 -23.64
CA GLN A 49 -3.37 7.49 -23.37
C GLN A 49 -4.18 8.08 -22.19
N MET A 50 -4.68 7.23 -21.29
CA MET A 50 -5.44 7.66 -20.11
C MET A 50 -4.53 8.16 -18.98
N ILE A 51 -3.27 7.71 -18.97
CA ILE A 51 -2.22 8.13 -18.05
C ILE A 51 -0.88 8.22 -18.79
N SER A 52 0.08 8.91 -18.21
CA SER A 52 1.46 8.97 -18.71
C SER A 52 2.36 7.96 -17.99
N LEU A 53 3.46 7.58 -18.64
CA LEU A 53 4.49 6.75 -18.03
C LEU A 53 5.07 7.41 -16.76
N ASP A 54 5.27 8.73 -16.80
CA ASP A 54 5.85 9.50 -15.69
C ASP A 54 5.02 9.41 -14.40
N ASP A 55 3.72 9.14 -14.52
CA ASP A 55 2.79 9.12 -13.39
C ASP A 55 3.05 7.93 -12.44
N TYR A 56 3.66 6.84 -12.92
CA TYR A 56 3.85 5.61 -12.14
C TYR A 56 5.23 4.96 -12.28
N TYR A 57 6.02 5.33 -13.29
CA TYR A 57 7.27 4.63 -13.64
C TYR A 57 8.33 4.67 -12.54
N PHE A 58 8.50 5.84 -11.89
CA PHE A 58 9.40 5.95 -10.74
C PHE A 58 9.07 4.92 -9.66
N PHE A 59 7.79 4.81 -9.28
CA PHE A 59 7.33 3.86 -8.27
C PHE A 59 7.35 2.40 -8.76
N GLN A 60 7.33 2.17 -10.07
CA GLN A 60 7.53 0.84 -10.63
C GLN A 60 8.98 0.38 -10.48
N GLN A 61 9.95 1.25 -10.74
CA GLN A 61 11.38 0.94 -10.59
C GLN A 61 11.77 0.63 -9.14
N LEU A 62 11.08 1.25 -8.17
CA LEU A 62 11.30 0.97 -6.74
C LEU A 62 10.87 -0.43 -6.29
N GLY A 63 10.24 -1.24 -7.15
CA GLY A 63 9.89 -2.63 -6.82
C GLY A 63 8.90 -2.73 -5.66
N ALA A 64 9.26 -3.47 -4.61
CA ALA A 64 8.43 -3.67 -3.42
C ALA A 64 8.15 -2.36 -2.67
N PRO A 65 9.14 -1.51 -2.33
CA PRO A 65 8.90 -0.19 -1.75
C PRO A 65 7.89 0.69 -2.52
N GLY A 66 7.92 0.66 -3.85
CA GLY A 66 7.00 1.46 -4.68
C GLY A 66 5.65 0.79 -4.95
N PHE A 67 5.47 -0.48 -4.58
CA PHE A 67 4.22 -1.21 -4.80
C PHE A 67 3.05 -0.56 -4.08
N GLY A 68 3.21 -0.19 -2.81
CA GLY A 68 2.13 0.43 -2.03
C GLY A 68 1.62 1.75 -2.63
N TYR A 69 2.52 2.55 -3.22
CA TYR A 69 2.13 3.76 -3.92
C TYR A 69 1.34 3.44 -5.19
N ARG A 70 1.82 2.48 -6.00
CA ARG A 70 1.14 2.04 -7.21
C ARG A 70 -0.26 1.50 -6.91
N VAL A 71 -0.42 0.69 -5.86
CA VAL A 71 -1.75 0.24 -5.40
C VAL A 71 -2.62 1.42 -4.97
N SER A 72 -2.04 2.43 -4.33
CA SER A 72 -2.80 3.62 -3.91
C SER A 72 -3.24 4.50 -5.07
N LEU A 73 -2.39 4.66 -6.08
CA LEU A 73 -2.75 5.34 -7.31
C LEU A 73 -3.87 4.57 -8.03
N LEU A 74 -3.74 3.25 -8.14
CA LEU A 74 -4.75 2.40 -8.74
C LEU A 74 -6.08 2.49 -7.97
N ALA A 75 -6.05 2.45 -6.64
CA ALA A 75 -7.24 2.61 -5.81
C ALA A 75 -7.93 3.96 -6.03
N LYS A 76 -7.17 5.05 -6.28
CA LYS A 76 -7.74 6.35 -6.66
C LYS A 76 -8.42 6.29 -8.02
N ILE A 77 -7.80 5.66 -9.01
CA ILE A 77 -8.41 5.46 -10.34
C ILE A 77 -9.71 4.67 -10.21
N LEU A 78 -9.71 3.58 -9.44
CA LEU A 78 -10.86 2.70 -9.28
C LEU A 78 -12.05 3.37 -8.57
N LYS A 79 -11.86 4.48 -7.86
CA LYS A 79 -13.00 5.28 -7.34
C LYS A 79 -13.90 5.82 -8.47
N GLY A 80 -13.37 5.95 -9.68
CA GLY A 80 -14.13 6.47 -10.83
C GLY A 80 -14.45 7.95 -10.75
N GLU A 81 -13.81 8.68 -9.83
CA GLU A 81 -13.90 10.13 -9.73
C GLU A 81 -12.87 10.76 -10.67
N ARG A 82 -13.24 11.88 -11.30
CA ARG A 82 -12.30 12.68 -12.08
C ARG A 82 -11.30 13.33 -11.13
N TYR A 83 -10.01 13.04 -11.30
CA TYR A 83 -8.97 13.63 -10.45
C TYR A 83 -7.74 14.04 -11.26
N GLN A 84 -7.04 15.05 -10.74
CA GLN A 84 -5.83 15.56 -11.35
C GLN A 84 -4.63 14.72 -10.90
N ILE A 85 -3.98 14.03 -11.84
CA ILE A 85 -2.78 13.22 -11.57
C ILE A 85 -1.50 14.05 -11.64
N ALA A 86 -1.46 15.04 -12.53
CA ALA A 86 -0.38 16.01 -12.65
C ALA A 86 -0.92 17.34 -13.19
N LYS A 87 -0.08 18.39 -13.23
CA LYS A 87 -0.48 19.71 -13.74
C LYS A 87 -1.09 19.56 -15.15
N ASN A 88 -2.34 19.99 -15.31
CA ASN A 88 -3.15 19.87 -16.53
C ASN A 88 -3.38 18.44 -17.07
N ARG A 89 -3.08 17.37 -16.30
CA ARG A 89 -3.40 15.98 -16.65
C ARG A 89 -4.45 15.42 -15.71
N TRP A 90 -5.55 14.96 -16.28
CA TRP A 90 -6.71 14.46 -15.55
C TRP A 90 -6.93 12.99 -15.91
N VAL A 91 -7.25 12.19 -14.90
CA VAL A 91 -7.73 10.83 -15.12
C VAL A 91 -9.24 10.88 -15.17
N GLU A 92 -9.79 10.45 -16.30
CA GLU A 92 -11.22 10.42 -16.52
C GLU A 92 -11.85 9.15 -15.92
N PRO A 93 -13.13 9.19 -15.48
CA PRO A 93 -13.86 8.04 -14.92
C PRO A 93 -13.86 6.78 -15.79
N GLU A 94 -13.67 6.94 -17.10
CA GLU A 94 -13.57 5.83 -18.07
C GLU A 94 -12.42 4.86 -17.74
N ALA A 95 -11.32 5.36 -17.19
CA ALA A 95 -10.20 4.54 -16.75
C ALA A 95 -10.63 3.52 -15.68
N SER A 96 -11.52 3.93 -14.76
CA SER A 96 -12.08 3.03 -13.75
C SER A 96 -12.94 1.94 -14.37
N LYS A 97 -13.87 2.33 -15.26
CA LYS A 97 -14.79 1.39 -15.93
C LYS A 97 -14.01 0.33 -16.71
N PHE A 98 -12.97 0.74 -17.44
CA PHE A 98 -12.11 -0.15 -18.19
C PHE A 98 -11.34 -1.13 -17.28
N LEU A 99 -10.78 -0.64 -16.17
CA LEU A 99 -10.04 -1.49 -15.25
C LEU A 99 -10.95 -2.50 -14.53
N LEU A 100 -12.12 -2.07 -14.08
CA LEU A 100 -13.09 -2.92 -13.38
C LEU A 100 -13.74 -3.96 -14.30
N SER A 101 -13.79 -3.73 -15.62
CA SER A 101 -14.24 -4.75 -16.58
C SER A 101 -13.16 -5.77 -16.92
N THR A 102 -11.88 -5.45 -16.69
CA THR A 102 -10.75 -6.29 -17.11
C THR A 102 -10.16 -7.10 -15.96
N TYR A 103 -10.21 -6.59 -14.73
CA TYR A 103 -9.48 -7.15 -13.58
C TYR A 103 -10.32 -7.20 -12.30
N ASP A 104 -10.06 -8.20 -11.45
CA ASP A 104 -10.57 -8.22 -10.08
C ASP A 104 -9.59 -7.53 -9.11
N PHE A 105 -10.06 -6.44 -8.49
CA PHE A 105 -9.33 -5.67 -7.49
C PHE A 105 -9.86 -5.84 -6.06
N SER A 106 -10.67 -6.86 -5.79
CA SER A 106 -11.22 -7.16 -4.46
C SER A 106 -10.16 -7.26 -3.35
N TRP A 107 -8.92 -7.63 -3.72
CA TRP A 107 -7.78 -7.76 -2.83
C TRP A 107 -7.24 -6.43 -2.30
N ILE A 108 -7.49 -5.29 -2.97
CA ILE A 108 -7.00 -3.97 -2.54
C ILE A 108 -7.53 -3.62 -1.15
N LYS A 109 -8.77 -4.01 -0.83
CA LYS A 109 -9.34 -3.82 0.51
C LYS A 109 -8.53 -4.56 1.58
N LYS A 110 -8.13 -5.81 1.32
CA LYS A 110 -7.30 -6.61 2.23
C LYS A 110 -5.89 -6.05 2.34
N PHE A 111 -5.34 -5.54 1.24
CA PHE A 111 -4.06 -4.85 1.24
C PHE A 111 -4.09 -3.61 2.15
N TYR A 112 -5.13 -2.78 2.06
CA TYR A 112 -5.26 -1.63 2.96
C TYR A 112 -5.44 -2.03 4.42
N GLN A 113 -6.19 -3.09 4.72
CA GLN A 113 -6.28 -3.61 6.09
C GLN A 113 -4.90 -3.97 6.65
N LEU A 114 -4.03 -4.57 5.83
CA LEU A 114 -2.65 -4.85 6.21
C LEU A 114 -1.84 -3.56 6.43
N ILE A 115 -1.98 -2.54 5.57
CA ILE A 115 -1.30 -1.25 5.75
C ILE A 115 -1.74 -0.55 7.04
N TRP A 116 -3.05 -0.56 7.34
CA TRP A 116 -3.58 -0.04 8.60
C TRP A 116 -3.02 -0.78 9.80
N PHE A 117 -2.91 -2.10 9.73
CA PHE A 117 -2.30 -2.91 10.78
C PHE A 117 -0.81 -2.57 10.97
N ILE A 118 -0.04 -2.42 9.88
CA ILE A 118 1.36 -1.97 9.95
C ILE A 118 1.46 -0.59 10.60
N GLY A 119 0.60 0.35 10.20
CA GLY A 119 0.53 1.68 10.79
C GLY A 119 0.26 1.64 12.30
N PHE A 120 -0.68 0.79 12.72
CA PHE A 120 -0.97 0.54 14.14
C PHE A 120 0.27 0.00 14.89
N LEU A 121 0.98 -0.98 14.32
CA LEU A 121 2.22 -1.50 14.94
C LEU A 121 3.28 -0.40 15.10
N ILE A 122 3.45 0.47 14.10
CA ILE A 122 4.39 1.60 14.18
C ILE A 122 3.99 2.56 15.30
N VAL A 123 2.71 2.88 15.44
CA VAL A 123 2.20 3.73 16.52
C VAL A 123 2.48 3.10 17.90
N VAL A 124 2.26 1.79 18.05
CA VAL A 124 2.61 1.06 19.28
C VAL A 124 4.12 1.16 19.58
N LEU A 125 4.98 0.98 18.57
CA LEU A 125 6.44 1.12 18.74
C LEU A 125 6.81 2.55 19.18
N VAL A 126 6.22 3.58 18.58
CA VAL A 126 6.47 4.98 18.94
C VAL A 126 6.06 5.24 20.39
N PHE A 127 4.90 4.75 20.82
CA PHE A 127 4.48 4.86 22.21
C PHE A 127 5.43 4.14 23.17
N LEU A 128 5.89 2.93 22.84
CA LEU A 128 6.87 2.22 23.66
C LEU A 128 8.19 3.00 23.79
N VAL A 129 8.63 3.70 22.74
CA VAL A 129 9.85 4.51 22.78
C VAL A 129 9.66 5.78 23.61
N ILE A 130 8.52 6.47 23.45
CA ILE A 130 8.22 7.72 24.17
C ILE A 130 8.03 7.45 25.66
N PHE A 131 7.24 6.45 26.05
CA PHE A 131 6.94 6.14 27.45
C PHE A 131 8.04 5.37 28.19
N LYS A 132 9.07 4.92 27.47
CA LYS A 132 10.29 4.37 28.08
C LYS A 132 11.24 5.48 28.58
N ARG A 133 11.15 6.70 28.04
CA ARG A 133 11.86 7.89 28.57
C ARG A 133 11.16 8.40 29.83
#